data_AF-A0A7C2F0H4-F1
#
_entry.id   AF-A0A7C2F0H4-F1
#
_cell.length_a   1.000
_cell.length_b   1.000
_cell.length_c   1.000
_cell.angle_alpha   90.00
_cell.angle_beta   90.00
_cell.angle_gamma   90.00
#
_symmetry.space_group_name_H-M   'P 1'
#
loop_
_entity.id
_entity.type
_entity.pdbx_description
1 polymer ?
#
loop_
_entity_poly.entity_id
_entity_poly.type
_entity_poly.pdbx_seq_one_letter_code
_entity_poly.pdbx_strand_id
1 'polypeptide(L)'
;MAKVGFGILALLATLPAFLYAVDWGGLELPFLSPGPTPPSSLAVLGTPAPPPEAAVDVAALFAPPEGADPLSPGTWAPAAQLLAAAGTRVGWAALCQAFGAAAGPDRSAAPLPGALGCSADASLLPLQRLAALILEAKAQLALWLRSAPGSSSAAVAARQAAIRNACAALPEAQDAASAAAEACRLARDSAYLTGDPAATLARLDEAYAALADLIARRDPTLAPEPAFPGTP
;
A
#
# COMPACT_ATOMS: atom_id res chain seq x y z
N MET A 1 -47.67 31.68 -40.77
CA MET A 1 -48.69 30.98 -39.96
C MET A 1 -48.29 29.50 -39.85
N ALA A 2 -48.40 28.94 -38.63
CA ALA A 2 -48.19 27.54 -38.19
C ALA A 2 -46.72 27.03 -38.18
N LYS A 3 -46.19 26.25 -37.21
CA LYS A 3 -46.78 25.22 -36.33
C LYS A 3 -46.07 25.09 -34.95
N VAL A 4 -46.89 24.96 -33.90
CA VAL A 4 -46.88 24.03 -32.74
C VAL A 4 -45.55 23.34 -32.35
N GLY A 5 -45.17 23.48 -31.08
CA GLY A 5 -44.13 22.69 -30.42
C GLY A 5 -44.65 21.46 -29.67
N PHE A 6 -43.78 20.46 -29.53
CA PHE A 6 -43.57 19.55 -28.40
C PHE A 6 -42.49 18.52 -28.79
N GLY A 7 -41.61 18.14 -27.86
CA GLY A 7 -40.71 16.99 -28.08
C GLY A 7 -39.45 16.92 -27.22
N ILE A 8 -39.63 16.67 -25.92
CA ILE A 8 -38.78 15.94 -24.96
C ILE A 8 -37.49 15.29 -25.54
N LEU A 9 -36.31 15.62 -24.98
CA LEU A 9 -35.31 14.61 -24.55
C LEU A 9 -34.18 15.20 -23.67
N ALA A 10 -34.10 14.67 -22.44
CA ALA A 10 -32.98 14.53 -21.47
C ALA A 10 -32.09 15.76 -21.17
N LEU A 11 -32.16 16.48 -20.03
CA LEU A 11 -32.25 16.12 -18.60
C LEU A 11 -30.95 15.53 -17.99
N LEU A 12 -30.31 16.35 -17.13
CA LEU A 12 -29.46 16.01 -15.97
C LEU A 12 -28.05 15.43 -16.18
N ALA A 13 -27.07 16.32 -16.36
CA ALA A 13 -25.71 16.12 -15.84
C ALA A 13 -25.58 16.92 -14.53
N THR A 14 -25.91 16.27 -13.41
CA THR A 14 -25.79 16.82 -12.06
C THR A 14 -24.54 16.27 -11.36
N LEU A 15 -23.82 17.19 -10.72
CA LEU A 15 -22.85 17.02 -9.64
C LEU A 15 -23.02 15.75 -8.77
N PRO A 16 -21.93 15.12 -8.29
CA PRO A 16 -21.97 14.42 -7.03
C PRO A 16 -21.47 15.32 -5.90
N ALA A 17 -22.42 15.78 -5.10
CA ALA A 17 -22.20 16.12 -3.71
C ALA A 17 -21.87 14.81 -2.95
N PHE A 18 -20.60 14.64 -2.57
CA PHE A 18 -20.21 13.67 -1.55
C PHE A 18 -20.58 14.26 -0.19
N LEU A 19 -21.74 13.88 0.36
CA LEU A 19 -22.07 14.13 1.76
C LEU A 19 -22.68 12.87 2.38
N TYR A 20 -21.93 12.32 3.34
CA TYR A 20 -22.40 11.67 4.57
C TYR A 20 -23.53 10.62 4.50
N ALA A 21 -23.15 9.35 4.48
CA ALA A 21 -23.95 8.30 5.11
C ALA A 21 -23.62 8.28 6.61
N VAL A 22 -24.39 9.03 7.40
CA VAL A 22 -24.54 8.78 8.84
C VAL A 22 -25.65 7.75 8.97
N ASP A 23 -25.29 6.58 9.50
CA ASP A 23 -26.21 5.49 9.82
C ASP A 23 -27.16 5.92 10.94
N TRP A 24 -28.39 6.30 10.58
CA TRP A 24 -29.50 6.39 11.51
C TRP A 24 -30.31 5.10 11.35
N GLY A 25 -30.23 4.26 12.37
CA GLY A 25 -30.89 2.97 12.40
C GLY A 25 -32.39 3.03 12.13
N GLY A 26 -32.86 2.01 11.40
CA GLY A 26 -34.15 1.38 11.67
C GLY A 26 -35.43 2.16 11.35
N LEU A 27 -35.45 3.03 10.35
CA LEU A 27 -36.70 3.54 9.77
C LEU A 27 -36.96 2.93 8.39
N GLU A 28 -37.83 1.93 8.32
CA GLU A 28 -38.39 1.44 7.07
C GLU A 28 -39.39 2.48 6.53
N LEU A 29 -39.00 3.19 5.47
CA LEU A 29 -39.92 4.02 4.69
C LEU A 29 -40.52 3.16 3.56
N PRO A 30 -41.86 2.94 3.52
CA PRO A 30 -42.47 1.89 2.70
C PRO A 30 -42.62 2.22 1.19
N PHE A 31 -41.84 3.14 0.64
CA PHE A 31 -41.97 3.57 -0.76
C PHE A 31 -40.62 3.83 -1.44
N LEU A 32 -39.78 2.81 -1.55
CA LEU A 32 -38.67 2.82 -2.50
C LEU A 32 -38.66 1.47 -3.23
N SER A 33 -38.88 1.54 -4.55
CA SER A 33 -38.62 0.46 -5.51
C SER A 33 -37.32 -0.27 -5.19
N PRO A 34 -37.19 -1.58 -5.49
CA PRO A 34 -35.95 -2.30 -5.25
C PRO A 34 -34.79 -1.50 -5.84
N GLY A 35 -33.85 -1.12 -4.97
CA GLY A 35 -32.66 -0.39 -5.38
C GLY A 35 -32.00 -1.13 -6.54
N PRO A 36 -31.45 -0.42 -7.54
CA PRO A 36 -30.83 -1.07 -8.69
C PRO A 36 -29.82 -2.08 -8.19
N THR A 37 -29.98 -3.34 -8.63
CA THR A 37 -29.05 -4.41 -8.32
C THR A 37 -27.64 -3.89 -8.67
N PRO A 38 -26.70 -3.87 -7.73
CA PRO A 38 -25.35 -3.40 -8.02
C PRO A 38 -24.82 -4.18 -9.22
N PRO A 39 -24.20 -3.51 -10.22
CA PRO A 39 -23.66 -4.21 -11.36
C PRO A 39 -22.66 -5.27 -10.87
N SER A 40 -22.64 -6.42 -11.52
CA SER A 40 -21.80 -7.56 -11.12
C SER A 40 -20.30 -7.21 -11.03
N SER A 41 -19.86 -6.13 -11.69
CA SER A 41 -18.53 -5.54 -11.53
C SER A 41 -18.23 -5.01 -10.13
N LEU A 42 -19.23 -4.63 -9.33
CA LEU A 42 -19.07 -4.24 -7.93
C LEU A 42 -18.96 -5.45 -6.99
N ALA A 43 -19.48 -6.62 -7.38
CA ALA A 43 -19.26 -7.86 -6.61
C ALA A 43 -17.77 -8.24 -6.56
N VAL A 44 -16.99 -7.78 -7.56
CA VAL A 44 -15.53 -8.00 -7.63
C VAL A 44 -14.75 -7.08 -6.69
N LEU A 45 -15.30 -5.92 -6.32
CA LEU A 45 -14.64 -4.99 -5.38
C LEU A 45 -14.66 -5.48 -3.92
N GLY A 46 -15.50 -6.49 -3.62
CA GLY A 46 -15.59 -7.14 -2.31
C GLY A 46 -14.86 -8.49 -2.24
N THR A 47 -14.32 -8.99 -3.36
CA THR A 47 -13.51 -10.21 -3.33
C THR A 47 -12.18 -9.91 -2.65
N PRO A 48 -11.80 -10.66 -1.61
CA PRO A 48 -10.44 -10.59 -1.08
C PRO A 48 -9.46 -10.74 -2.24
N ALA A 49 -8.40 -9.93 -2.24
CA ALA A 49 -7.31 -10.11 -3.18
C ALA A 49 -6.90 -11.60 -3.14
N PRO A 50 -6.79 -12.28 -4.29
CA PRO A 50 -6.39 -13.68 -4.31
C PRO A 50 -5.07 -13.82 -3.54
N PRO A 51 -4.90 -14.89 -2.76
CA PRO A 51 -3.62 -15.15 -2.11
C PRO A 51 -2.53 -15.15 -3.18
N PRO A 52 -1.35 -14.60 -2.90
CA PRO A 52 -0.29 -14.48 -3.89
C PRO A 52 0.00 -15.85 -4.52
N GLU A 53 -0.22 -15.98 -5.83
CA GLU A 53 -0.08 -17.24 -6.57
C GLU A 53 1.37 -17.70 -6.67
N ALA A 54 2.33 -16.81 -6.41
CA ALA A 54 3.76 -17.07 -6.45
C ALA A 54 4.43 -16.78 -5.11
N ALA A 55 5.30 -17.71 -4.67
CA ALA A 55 6.17 -17.48 -3.52
C ALA A 55 7.12 -16.31 -3.83
N VAL A 56 7.11 -15.29 -2.98
CA VAL A 56 8.01 -14.14 -3.10
C VAL A 56 9.38 -14.51 -2.55
N ASP A 57 10.43 -14.40 -3.38
CA ASP A 57 11.80 -14.43 -2.89
C ASP A 57 12.15 -13.06 -2.30
N VAL A 58 11.96 -12.94 -0.98
CA VAL A 58 12.21 -11.68 -0.24
C VAL A 58 13.69 -11.32 -0.27
N ALA A 59 14.61 -12.29 -0.28
CA ALA A 59 16.04 -12.00 -0.30
C ALA A 59 16.43 -11.30 -1.62
N ALA A 60 15.86 -11.74 -2.74
CA ALA A 60 16.08 -11.13 -4.05
C ALA A 60 15.57 -9.68 -4.16
N LEU A 61 14.68 -9.21 -3.27
CA LEU A 61 14.21 -7.81 -3.25
C LEU A 61 15.30 -6.83 -2.78
N PHE A 62 16.22 -7.31 -1.93
CA PHE A 62 17.25 -6.49 -1.29
C PHE A 62 18.66 -6.83 -1.78
N ALA A 63 18.87 -8.08 -2.19
CA ALA A 63 20.14 -8.58 -2.70
C ALA A 63 19.87 -9.44 -3.95
N PRO A 64 19.57 -8.82 -5.11
CA PRO A 64 19.37 -9.56 -6.34
C PRO A 64 20.64 -10.36 -6.70
N PRO A 65 20.52 -11.59 -7.23
CA PRO A 65 21.66 -12.39 -7.66
C PRO A 65 22.54 -11.63 -8.66
N GLU A 66 23.84 -11.93 -8.67
CA GLU A 66 24.76 -11.32 -9.63
C GLU A 66 24.30 -11.58 -11.07
N GLY A 67 24.24 -10.52 -11.87
CA GLY A 67 23.78 -10.58 -13.27
C GLY A 67 22.25 -10.60 -13.45
N ALA A 68 21.45 -10.63 -12.38
CA ALA A 68 20.00 -10.48 -12.46
C ALA A 68 19.58 -9.02 -12.67
N ASP A 69 18.47 -8.78 -13.36
CA ASP A 69 17.87 -7.45 -13.43
C ASP A 69 17.23 -7.09 -12.07
N PRO A 70 17.74 -6.08 -11.34
CA PRO A 70 17.22 -5.69 -10.03
C PRO A 70 15.78 -5.17 -10.09
N LEU A 71 15.28 -4.80 -11.28
CA LEU A 71 13.92 -4.32 -11.51
C LEU A 71 13.03 -5.35 -12.21
N SER A 72 13.46 -6.62 -12.27
CA SER A 72 12.74 -7.69 -12.98
C SER A 72 11.27 -7.79 -12.53
N PRO A 73 10.31 -7.79 -13.48
CA PRO A 73 8.90 -8.03 -13.16
C PRO A 73 8.66 -9.37 -12.46
N GLY A 74 9.50 -10.38 -12.73
CA GLY A 74 9.40 -11.70 -12.09
C GLY A 74 9.63 -11.63 -10.57
N THR A 75 10.38 -10.63 -10.11
CA THR A 75 10.63 -10.40 -8.67
C THR A 75 9.61 -9.43 -8.09
N TRP A 76 9.35 -8.31 -8.76
CA TRP A 76 8.54 -7.23 -8.20
C TRP A 76 7.02 -7.44 -8.33
N ALA A 77 6.54 -8.22 -9.29
CA ALA A 77 5.09 -8.47 -9.42
C ALA A 77 4.54 -9.33 -8.27
N PRO A 78 5.16 -10.47 -7.91
CA PRO A 78 4.76 -11.22 -6.71
C PRO A 78 4.87 -10.39 -5.43
N ALA A 79 5.95 -9.61 -5.27
CA ALA A 79 6.14 -8.75 -4.12
C ALA A 79 5.05 -7.68 -3.99
N ALA A 80 4.67 -7.03 -5.09
CA ALA A 80 3.58 -6.06 -5.12
C ALA A 80 2.24 -6.68 -4.71
N GLN A 81 1.95 -7.92 -5.13
CA GLN A 81 0.73 -8.63 -4.72
C GLN A 81 0.72 -8.94 -3.21
N LEU A 82 1.83 -9.43 -2.67
CA LEU A 82 1.96 -9.71 -1.24
C LEU A 82 1.81 -8.43 -0.40
N LEU A 83 2.46 -7.33 -0.83
CA LEU A 83 2.36 -6.03 -0.18
C LEU A 83 0.94 -5.46 -0.22
N ALA A 84 0.24 -5.58 -1.35
CA ALA A 84 -1.15 -5.13 -1.47
C ALA A 84 -2.10 -5.93 -0.54
N ALA A 85 -1.88 -7.24 -0.39
CA ALA A 85 -2.69 -8.09 0.50
C ALA A 85 -2.54 -7.71 1.99
N ALA A 86 -1.41 -7.09 2.35
CA ALA A 86 -1.07 -6.69 3.72
C ALA A 86 -2.01 -5.63 4.32
N GLY A 87 -2.92 -5.06 3.54
CA GLY A 87 -4.03 -4.24 4.04
C GLY A 87 -5.05 -5.00 4.91
N THR A 88 -5.05 -6.34 4.85
CA THR A 88 -5.91 -7.20 5.67
C THR A 88 -5.12 -7.86 6.81
N ARG A 89 -5.78 -8.31 7.89
CA ARG A 89 -5.09 -9.04 8.97
C ARG A 89 -4.40 -10.32 8.47
N VAL A 90 -5.08 -11.08 7.62
CA VAL A 90 -4.56 -12.34 7.05
C VAL A 90 -3.38 -12.06 6.12
N GLY A 91 -3.50 -11.09 5.22
CA GLY A 91 -2.40 -10.72 4.34
C GLY A 91 -1.22 -10.11 5.09
N TRP A 92 -1.46 -9.37 6.18
CA TRP A 92 -0.39 -8.87 7.05
C TRP A 92 0.39 -10.01 7.71
N ALA A 93 -0.32 -11.02 8.22
CA ALA A 93 0.31 -12.22 8.78
C ALA A 93 1.15 -12.97 7.73
N ALA A 94 0.61 -13.16 6.52
CA ALA A 94 1.36 -13.79 5.43
C ALA A 94 2.62 -13.00 5.05
N LEU A 95 2.49 -11.67 4.93
CA LEU A 95 3.62 -10.79 4.65
C LEU A 95 4.68 -10.88 5.75
N CYS A 96 4.29 -10.78 7.01
CA CYS A 96 5.26 -10.76 8.10
C CYS A 96 5.97 -12.11 8.27
N GLN A 97 5.30 -13.23 7.96
CA GLN A 97 5.95 -14.54 7.94
C GLN A 97 6.96 -14.67 6.81
N ALA A 98 6.63 -14.22 5.59
CA ALA A 98 7.54 -14.26 4.45
C ALA A 98 8.81 -13.42 4.70
N PHE A 99 8.64 -12.21 5.22
CA PHE A 99 9.74 -11.32 5.54
C PHE A 99 10.54 -11.78 6.77
N GLY A 100 9.85 -12.33 7.79
CA GLY A 100 10.50 -12.92 8.97
C GLY A 100 11.35 -14.14 8.62
N ALA A 101 10.87 -15.01 7.73
CA ALA A 101 11.65 -16.17 7.26
C ALA A 101 12.94 -15.75 6.55
N ALA A 102 12.92 -14.66 5.79
CA ALA A 102 14.10 -14.13 5.11
C ALA A 102 15.08 -13.41 6.06
N ALA A 103 14.58 -12.79 7.13
CA ALA A 103 15.41 -12.11 8.12
C ALA A 103 16.05 -13.08 9.14
N GLY A 104 15.44 -14.25 9.39
CA GLY A 104 15.84 -15.14 10.47
C GLY A 104 15.28 -14.69 11.82
N PRO A 105 15.79 -15.18 12.98
CA PRO A 105 15.25 -14.79 14.29
C PRO A 105 15.69 -13.39 14.75
N ASP A 106 16.78 -12.85 14.18
CA ASP A 106 17.40 -11.59 14.58
C ASP A 106 17.10 -10.50 13.54
N ARG A 107 16.18 -9.60 13.88
CA ARG A 107 15.82 -8.45 13.04
C ARG A 107 17.02 -7.51 12.85
N SER A 108 17.88 -7.38 13.86
CA SER A 108 19.03 -6.46 13.81
C SER A 108 20.16 -6.94 12.91
N ALA A 109 20.29 -8.26 12.73
CA ALA A 109 21.24 -8.85 11.79
C ALA A 109 20.82 -8.70 10.31
N ALA A 110 19.51 -8.63 10.05
CA ALA A 110 18.94 -8.47 8.72
C ALA A 110 17.81 -7.42 8.73
N PRO A 111 18.14 -6.12 8.93
CA PRO A 111 17.14 -5.08 9.19
C PRO A 111 16.19 -4.87 8.00
N LEU A 112 16.70 -4.97 6.76
CA LEU A 112 15.88 -4.77 5.55
C LEU A 112 14.70 -5.75 5.48
N PRO A 113 14.90 -7.09 5.37
CA PRO A 113 13.76 -8.00 5.42
C PRO A 113 13.08 -7.97 6.80
N GLY A 114 13.82 -7.75 7.88
CA GLY A 114 13.31 -7.76 9.24
C GLY A 114 12.30 -6.64 9.53
N ALA A 115 12.37 -5.50 8.83
CA ALA A 115 11.46 -4.37 8.99
C ALA A 115 9.98 -4.76 8.88
N LEU A 116 9.68 -5.71 7.99
CA LEU A 116 8.33 -6.22 7.75
C LEU A 116 8.05 -7.56 8.40
N GLY A 117 9.03 -8.18 9.05
CA GLY A 117 8.81 -9.42 9.80
C GLY A 117 8.01 -9.20 11.08
N CYS A 118 7.35 -10.27 11.57
CA CYS A 118 6.36 -10.15 12.63
C CYS A 118 6.94 -9.55 13.93
N SER A 119 6.21 -8.61 14.55
CA SER A 119 6.56 -8.02 15.84
C SER A 119 5.46 -8.30 16.86
N ALA A 120 5.87 -8.57 18.11
CA ALA A 120 4.95 -8.68 19.23
C ALA A 120 4.55 -7.30 19.80
N ASP A 121 5.20 -6.22 19.33
CA ASP A 121 4.89 -4.85 19.73
C ASP A 121 3.91 -4.21 18.73
N ALA A 122 2.64 -4.10 19.14
CA ALA A 122 1.60 -3.47 18.32
C ALA A 122 1.87 -1.98 18.03
N SER A 123 2.71 -1.30 18.83
CA SER A 123 3.08 0.10 18.60
C SER A 123 3.97 0.29 17.37
N LEU A 124 4.65 -0.76 16.90
CA LEU A 124 5.46 -0.73 15.69
C LEU A 124 4.64 -0.91 14.41
N LEU A 125 3.41 -1.41 14.49
CA LEU A 125 2.59 -1.69 13.33
C LEU A 125 2.42 -0.48 12.38
N PRO A 126 2.23 0.78 12.86
CA PRO A 126 2.22 1.96 11.99
C PRO A 126 3.53 2.17 11.22
N LEU A 127 4.68 1.97 11.85
CA LEU A 127 6.00 2.07 11.20
C LEU A 127 6.20 0.95 10.18
N GLN A 128 5.85 -0.29 10.53
CA GLN A 128 5.94 -1.42 9.61
C GLN A 128 5.01 -1.24 8.40
N ARG A 129 3.80 -0.70 8.61
CA ARG A 129 2.87 -0.38 7.52
C ARG A 129 3.41 0.73 6.61
N LEU A 130 4.05 1.75 7.18
CA LEU A 130 4.72 2.78 6.38
C LEU A 130 5.85 2.18 5.54
N ALA A 131 6.68 1.31 6.13
CA ALA A 131 7.73 0.59 5.40
C ALA A 131 7.14 -0.27 4.26
N ALA A 132 6.01 -0.95 4.49
CA ALA A 132 5.32 -1.74 3.47
C ALA A 132 4.83 -0.85 2.32
N LEU A 133 4.25 0.31 2.61
CA LEU A 133 3.81 1.27 1.59
C LEU A 133 4.97 1.81 0.75
N ILE A 134 6.13 2.07 1.38
CA ILE A 134 7.35 2.51 0.68
C ILE A 134 7.87 1.43 -0.25
N LEU A 135 7.94 0.18 0.23
CA LEU A 135 8.36 -0.95 -0.58
C LEU A 135 7.37 -1.23 -1.72
N GLU A 136 6.06 -1.05 -1.48
CA GLU A 136 5.04 -1.17 -2.51
C GLU A 136 5.17 -0.06 -3.57
N ALA A 137 5.48 1.18 -3.16
CA ALA A 137 5.78 2.25 -4.10
C ALA A 137 7.00 1.93 -4.98
N LYS A 138 8.06 1.38 -4.39
CA LYS A 138 9.24 0.88 -5.13
C LYS A 138 8.86 -0.22 -6.12
N ALA A 139 8.06 -1.19 -5.67
CA ALA A 139 7.58 -2.28 -6.53
C ALA A 139 6.79 -1.75 -7.73
N GLN A 140 5.85 -0.82 -7.51
CA GLN A 140 5.08 -0.21 -8.59
C GLN A 140 5.96 0.59 -9.55
N LEU A 141 6.97 1.30 -9.05
CA LEU A 141 7.93 2.04 -9.87
C LEU A 141 8.79 1.09 -10.72
N ALA A 142 9.33 0.03 -10.12
CA ALA A 142 10.10 -0.99 -10.85
C ALA A 142 9.28 -1.64 -11.97
N LEU A 143 8.03 -2.02 -11.67
CA LEU A 143 7.10 -2.59 -12.65
C LEU A 143 6.78 -1.63 -13.79
N TRP A 144 6.52 -0.36 -13.48
CA TRP A 144 6.25 0.66 -14.48
C TRP A 144 7.45 0.93 -15.39
N LEU A 145 8.68 0.98 -14.84
CA LEU A 145 9.92 1.15 -15.61
C LEU A 145 10.21 -0.03 -16.54
N ARG A 146 9.63 -1.19 -16.27
CA ARG A 146 9.71 -2.39 -17.13
C ARG A 146 8.45 -2.62 -17.96
N SER A 147 7.52 -1.66 -17.99
CA SER A 147 6.25 -1.75 -18.73
C SER A 147 5.46 -3.03 -18.41
N ALA A 148 5.51 -3.48 -17.16
CA ALA A 148 4.80 -4.68 -16.75
C ALA A 148 3.27 -4.48 -16.84
N PRO A 149 2.49 -5.53 -17.16
CA PRO A 149 1.02 -5.43 -17.24
C PRO A 149 0.42 -4.89 -15.94
N GLY A 150 -0.54 -3.96 -16.06
CA GLY A 150 -1.23 -3.36 -14.91
C GLY A 150 -0.43 -2.31 -14.13
N SER A 151 0.83 -2.02 -14.52
CA SER A 151 1.64 -0.97 -13.91
C SER A 151 1.39 0.40 -14.54
N SER A 152 1.54 1.47 -13.77
CA SER A 152 1.44 2.85 -14.27
C SER A 152 2.06 3.86 -13.31
N SER A 153 2.40 5.04 -13.81
CA SER A 153 2.79 6.19 -12.97
C SER A 153 1.68 6.60 -11.98
N ALA A 154 0.41 6.35 -12.32
CA ALA A 154 -0.73 6.57 -11.43
C ALA A 154 -0.73 5.59 -10.24
N ALA A 155 -0.31 4.33 -10.45
CA ALA A 155 -0.14 3.36 -9.36
C ALA A 155 0.93 3.82 -8.37
N VAL A 156 2.08 4.31 -8.86
CA VAL A 156 3.14 4.90 -8.03
C VAL A 156 2.60 6.10 -7.24
N ALA A 157 1.91 7.03 -7.91
CA ALA A 157 1.33 8.21 -7.27
C ALA A 157 0.29 7.86 -6.19
N ALA A 158 -0.51 6.80 -6.41
CA ALA A 158 -1.48 6.32 -5.44
C ALA A 158 -0.81 5.80 -4.16
N ARG A 159 0.30 5.05 -4.29
CA ARG A 159 1.09 4.61 -3.13
C ARG A 159 1.73 5.79 -2.42
N GLN A 160 2.27 6.77 -3.14
CA GLN A 160 2.79 8.00 -2.54
C GLN A 160 1.70 8.81 -1.83
N ALA A 161 0.45 8.76 -2.28
CA ALA A 161 -0.69 9.35 -1.55
C ALA A 161 -0.97 8.59 -0.25
N ALA A 162 -0.95 7.26 -0.27
CA ALA A 162 -1.08 6.45 0.95
C ALA A 162 0.06 6.73 1.94
N ILE A 163 1.30 6.88 1.45
CA ILE A 163 2.47 7.29 2.26
C ILE A 163 2.23 8.65 2.91
N ARG A 164 1.74 9.65 2.15
CA ARG A 164 1.39 10.97 2.73
C ARG A 164 0.39 10.84 3.88
N ASN A 165 -0.66 10.03 3.71
CA ASN A 165 -1.67 9.83 4.74
C ASN A 165 -1.10 9.10 5.96
N ALA A 166 -0.28 8.06 5.76
CA ALA A 166 0.39 7.34 6.83
C ALA A 166 1.34 8.24 7.63
N CYS A 167 2.15 9.06 6.94
CA CYS A 167 3.03 10.03 7.56
C CYS A 167 2.27 11.09 8.37
N ALA A 168 1.15 11.60 7.84
CA ALA A 168 0.31 12.56 8.57
C ALA A 168 -0.31 11.97 9.85
N ALA A 169 -0.62 10.67 9.83
CA ALA A 169 -1.19 9.97 10.98
C ALA A 169 -0.14 9.43 11.98
N LEU A 170 1.15 9.45 11.61
CA LEU A 170 2.24 8.91 12.43
C LEU A 170 2.77 10.00 13.37
N PRO A 171 2.64 9.87 14.70
CA PRO A 171 3.12 10.88 15.65
C PRO A 171 4.63 11.11 15.56
N GLU A 172 5.40 10.07 15.28
CA GLU A 172 6.86 10.14 15.18
C GLU A 172 7.34 10.92 13.97
N ALA A 173 6.56 10.96 12.90
CA ALA A 173 6.86 11.78 11.74
C ALA A 173 6.58 13.28 11.96
N GLN A 174 5.99 13.67 13.11
CA GLN A 174 5.75 15.07 13.46
C GLN A 174 7.01 15.77 14.01
N ASP A 175 7.97 15.00 14.55
CA ASP A 175 9.29 15.51 14.88
C ASP A 175 10.17 15.52 13.63
N ALA A 176 10.46 16.71 13.10
CA ALA A 176 11.24 16.89 11.87
C ALA A 176 12.66 16.30 11.93
N ALA A 177 13.22 16.10 13.13
CA ALA A 177 14.52 15.48 13.31
C ALA A 177 14.48 13.94 13.36
N SER A 178 13.28 13.34 13.35
CA SER A 178 13.13 11.89 13.49
C SER A 178 13.45 11.14 12.19
N ALA A 179 13.92 9.90 12.34
CA ALA A 179 14.12 9.00 11.20
C ALA A 179 12.81 8.72 10.43
N ALA A 180 11.66 8.77 11.11
CA ALA A 180 10.35 8.60 10.47
C ALA A 180 9.98 9.81 9.60
N ALA A 181 10.26 11.04 10.07
CA ALA A 181 10.04 12.25 9.28
C ALA A 181 10.94 12.29 8.04
N GLU A 182 12.20 11.87 8.19
CA GLU A 182 13.14 11.77 7.08
C GLU A 182 12.69 10.72 6.04
N ALA A 183 12.31 9.52 6.49
CA ALA A 183 11.74 8.50 5.59
C ALA A 183 10.49 9.01 4.86
N CYS A 184 9.60 9.73 5.56
CA CYS A 184 8.43 10.35 4.97
C CYS A 184 8.77 11.40 3.90
N ARG A 185 9.83 12.18 4.10
CA ARG A 185 10.32 13.17 3.12
C ARG A 185 10.87 12.48 1.88
N LEU A 186 11.75 11.51 2.07
CA LEU A 186 12.41 10.75 1.00
C LEU A 186 11.40 9.95 0.15
N ALA A 187 10.47 9.26 0.79
CA ALA A 187 9.47 8.42 0.13
C ALA A 187 8.48 9.18 -0.78
N ARG A 188 8.42 10.51 -0.63
CA ARG A 188 7.57 11.39 -1.43
C ARG A 188 8.29 12.01 -2.63
N ASP A 189 9.53 11.61 -2.89
CA ASP A 189 10.27 12.04 -4.07
C ASP A 189 9.47 11.75 -5.35
N SER A 190 9.40 12.72 -6.25
CA SER A 190 8.63 12.62 -7.49
C SER A 190 9.47 12.86 -8.74
N ALA A 191 10.79 12.70 -8.64
CA ALA A 191 11.73 12.94 -9.74
C ALA A 191 11.45 12.06 -10.98
N TYR A 192 10.83 10.90 -10.77
CA TYR A 192 10.34 10.03 -11.84
C TYR A 192 9.34 10.73 -12.79
N LEU A 193 8.57 11.72 -12.32
CA LEU A 193 7.64 12.49 -13.14
C LEU A 193 8.36 13.46 -14.08
N THR A 194 9.59 13.84 -13.75
CA THR A 194 10.44 14.75 -14.53
C THR A 194 11.53 14.03 -15.31
N GLY A 195 11.47 12.69 -15.39
CA GLY A 195 12.39 11.88 -16.19
C GLY A 195 13.59 11.32 -15.43
N ASP A 196 13.63 11.40 -14.10
CA ASP A 196 14.69 10.81 -13.27
C ASP A 196 14.12 9.76 -12.29
N PRO A 197 13.71 8.58 -12.78
CA PRO A 197 13.21 7.52 -11.94
C PRO A 197 14.29 6.85 -11.07
N ALA A 198 15.57 6.98 -11.45
CA ALA A 198 16.68 6.44 -10.67
C ALA A 198 16.84 7.18 -9.34
N ALA A 199 16.70 8.52 -9.36
CA ALA A 199 16.63 9.32 -8.14
C ALA A 199 15.47 8.89 -7.23
N THR A 200 14.26 8.69 -7.78
CA THR A 200 13.12 8.24 -6.97
C THR A 200 13.35 6.85 -6.38
N LEU A 201 13.91 5.90 -7.14
CA LEU A 201 14.25 4.57 -6.61
C LEU A 201 15.24 4.65 -5.44
N ALA A 202 16.31 5.43 -5.59
CA ALA A 202 17.30 5.62 -4.53
C ALA A 202 16.67 6.24 -3.26
N ARG A 203 15.77 7.21 -3.43
CA ARG A 203 15.05 7.85 -2.30
C ARG A 203 14.10 6.88 -1.59
N LEU A 204 13.43 5.99 -2.33
CA LEU A 204 12.60 4.94 -1.74
C LEU A 204 13.44 3.92 -0.97
N ASP A 205 14.62 3.57 -1.48
CA ASP A 205 15.57 2.67 -0.79
C ASP A 205 16.11 3.30 0.50
N GLU A 206 16.54 4.56 0.45
CA GLU A 206 16.97 5.32 1.63
C GLU A 206 15.84 5.43 2.67
N ALA A 207 14.61 5.72 2.23
CA ALA A 207 13.45 5.81 3.12
C ALA A 207 13.14 4.48 3.81
N TYR A 208 13.17 3.37 3.06
CA TYR A 208 12.94 2.04 3.60
C TYR A 208 14.03 1.63 4.58
N ALA A 209 15.30 1.83 4.23
CA ALA A 209 16.44 1.52 5.09
C ALA A 209 16.39 2.30 6.42
N ALA A 210 16.03 3.59 6.38
CA ALA A 210 15.90 4.40 7.59
C ALA A 210 14.82 3.86 8.55
N LEU A 211 13.68 3.39 8.02
CA LEU A 211 12.64 2.76 8.83
C LEU A 211 13.05 1.36 9.31
N ALA A 212 13.71 0.58 8.46
CA ALA A 212 14.22 -0.73 8.82
C ALA A 212 15.15 -0.66 10.02
N ASP A 213 16.10 0.28 10.00
CA ASP A 213 17.01 0.52 11.12
C ASP A 213 16.29 1.02 12.38
N LEU A 214 15.28 1.89 12.23
CA LEU A 214 14.47 2.36 13.35
C LEU A 214 13.69 1.21 14.02
N ILE A 215 13.05 0.35 13.21
CA ILE A 215 12.27 -0.80 13.68
C ILE A 215 13.21 -1.81 14.36
N ALA A 216 14.35 -2.14 13.74
CA ALA A 216 15.34 -3.06 14.30
C ALA A 216 15.92 -2.57 15.64
N ARG A 217 16.12 -1.26 15.82
CA ARG A 217 16.55 -0.69 17.12
C ARG A 217 15.49 -0.82 18.22
N ARG A 218 14.21 -0.79 17.86
CA ARG A 218 13.10 -0.81 18.82
C ARG A 218 12.67 -2.23 19.18
N ASP A 219 12.66 -3.11 18.19
CA ASP A 219 12.39 -4.52 18.36
C ASP A 219 13.48 -5.30 17.62
N PRO A 220 14.57 -5.71 18.29
CA PRO A 220 15.70 -6.37 17.63
C PRO A 220 15.41 -7.83 17.25
N THR A 221 14.32 -8.41 17.73
CA THR A 221 13.98 -9.82 17.52
C THR A 221 12.66 -10.00 16.80
N LEU A 222 12.51 -11.09 16.06
CA LEU A 222 11.26 -11.41 15.38
C LEU A 222 10.33 -12.22 16.30
N ALA A 223 9.04 -11.90 16.24
CA ALA A 223 8.00 -12.63 16.93
C ALA A 223 7.46 -13.76 16.05
N PRO A 224 6.89 -14.83 16.63
CA PRO A 224 6.26 -15.89 15.84
C PRO A 224 4.96 -15.44 15.17
N GLU A 225 4.27 -14.44 15.72
CA GLU A 225 3.01 -13.89 15.21
C GLU A 225 3.00 -12.36 15.33
N PRO A 226 2.26 -11.64 14.44
CA PRO A 226 2.13 -10.21 14.54
C PRO A 226 1.14 -9.82 15.64
N ALA A 227 1.51 -8.84 16.46
CA ALA A 227 0.57 -8.18 17.36
C ALA A 227 -0.28 -7.15 16.60
N PHE A 228 -1.57 -7.10 16.96
CA PHE A 228 -2.49 -6.06 16.51
C PHE A 228 -2.92 -5.23 17.72
N PRO A 229 -3.18 -3.91 17.56
CA PRO A 229 -3.78 -3.12 18.62
C PRO A 229 -5.08 -3.79 19.08
N GLY A 230 -5.25 -3.92 20.40
CA GLY A 230 -6.51 -4.38 20.96
C GLY A 230 -7.64 -3.49 20.45
N THR A 231 -8.75 -4.09 20.03
CA THR A 231 -9.99 -3.33 19.88
C THR A 231 -10.38 -2.82 21.26
N PRO A 232 -10.60 -1.50 21.44
CA PRO A 232 -11.06 -0.95 22.71
C PRO A 232 -12.41 -1.55 23.12
#